data_AF-A0A4R6S6X2-F1
#
_entry.id   AF-A0A4R6S6X2-F1
#
_cell.length_a   1.000
_cell.length_b   1.000
_cell.length_c   1.000
_cell.angle_alpha   90.00
_cell.angle_beta   90.00
_cell.angle_gamma   90.00
#
_symmetry.space_group_name_H-M   'P 1'
#
loop_
_entity.id
_entity.type
_entity.pdbx_description
1 polymer ?
#
loop_
_entity_poly.entity_id
_entity_poly.type
_entity_poly.pdbx_seq_one_letter_code
_entity_poly.pdbx_strand_id
1 'polypeptide(L)'
;MSEAGFVGDSRARLHGVAEALVRAYRTLCAHPGSTSPQTCASCEQIEEVRDMIRCTDDSPFEASALCAHFQQELRALRGPERVALDQRLGA
;
A
#
# COMPACT_ATOMS: atom_id res chain seq x y z
N MET A 1 13.92 -28.25 -9.24
CA MET A 1 14.32 -26.91 -9.73
C MET A 1 13.51 -25.87 -8.95
N SER A 2 14.17 -25.15 -8.05
CA SER A 2 13.93 -23.78 -7.59
C SER A 2 12.51 -23.29 -7.21
N GLU A 3 11.76 -24.01 -6.37
CA GLU A 3 10.60 -23.40 -5.69
C GLU A 3 11.02 -22.26 -4.74
N ALA A 4 12.17 -22.42 -4.06
CA ALA A 4 12.72 -21.38 -3.18
C ALA A 4 13.03 -20.05 -3.90
N GLY A 5 13.38 -20.10 -5.19
CA GLY A 5 13.63 -18.89 -6.00
C GLY A 5 12.35 -18.14 -6.37
N PHE A 6 11.25 -18.86 -6.61
CA PHE A 6 9.96 -18.28 -6.98
C PHE A 6 9.25 -17.62 -5.79
N VAL A 7 9.37 -18.23 -4.60
CA VAL A 7 8.83 -17.68 -3.34
C VAL A 7 9.59 -16.40 -2.94
N GLY A 8 10.92 -16.41 -3.04
CA GLY A 8 11.75 -15.23 -2.75
C GLY A 8 11.47 -14.04 -3.66
N ASP A 9 11.24 -14.29 -4.96
CA ASP A 9 10.94 -13.25 -5.94
C ASP A 9 9.56 -12.59 -5.68
N SER A 10 8.54 -13.41 -5.40
CA SER A 10 7.19 -12.94 -5.10
C SER A 10 7.16 -12.06 -3.85
N ARG A 11 7.89 -12.44 -2.81
CA ARG A 11 7.97 -11.69 -1.55
C ARG A 11 8.74 -10.38 -1.72
N ALA A 12 9.87 -10.39 -2.43
CA ALA A 12 10.62 -9.17 -2.74
C ALA A 12 9.77 -8.15 -3.53
N ARG A 13 8.99 -8.65 -4.50
CA ARG A 13 8.05 -7.81 -5.27
C ARG A 13 6.94 -7.24 -4.41
N LEU A 14 6.34 -8.03 -3.53
CA LEU A 14 5.33 -7.56 -2.57
C LEU A 14 5.89 -6.42 -1.70
N HIS A 15 7.07 -6.60 -1.11
CA HIS A 15 7.71 -5.56 -0.28
C HIS A 15 7.95 -4.27 -1.08
N GLY A 16 8.45 -4.37 -2.32
CA GLY A 16 8.69 -3.20 -3.16
C GLY A 16 7.40 -2.42 -3.50
N VAL A 17 6.32 -3.13 -3.81
CA VAL A 17 5.01 -2.49 -4.07
C VAL A 17 4.42 -1.89 -2.80
N ALA A 18 4.50 -2.60 -1.67
CA ALA A 18 4.01 -2.11 -0.39
C ALA A 18 4.73 -0.84 0.07
N GLU A 19 6.05 -0.77 -0.11
CA GLU A 19 6.80 0.46 0.17
C GLU A 19 6.34 1.64 -0.69
N ALA A 20 6.07 1.40 -1.97
CA ALA A 20 5.56 2.44 -2.87
C ALA A 20 4.16 2.92 -2.44
N LEU A 21 3.31 2.00 -1.98
CA LEU A 21 1.97 2.28 -1.47
C LEU A 21 2.01 3.07 -0.15
N VAL A 22 2.85 2.66 0.80
CA VAL A 22 3.08 3.40 2.06
C VAL A 22 3.59 4.81 1.77
N ARG A 23 4.52 4.98 0.82
CA ARG A 23 4.98 6.31 0.41
C ARG A 23 3.83 7.14 -0.18
N ALA A 24 2.97 6.55 -1.02
CA ALA A 24 1.80 7.23 -1.53
C ALA A 24 0.89 7.70 -0.39
N TYR A 25 0.47 6.81 0.52
CA TYR A 25 -0.35 7.20 1.67
C TYR A 25 0.31 8.27 2.55
N ARG A 26 1.62 8.23 2.76
CA ARG A 26 2.36 9.28 3.48
C ARG A 26 2.28 10.63 2.80
N THR A 27 2.31 10.69 1.46
CA THR A 27 2.12 11.95 0.73
C THR A 27 0.70 12.51 0.88
N LEU A 28 -0.28 11.66 1.23
CA LEU A 28 -1.68 12.06 1.41
C LEU A 28 -2.02 12.40 2.85
N CYS A 29 -1.17 11.96 3.78
CA CYS A 29 -1.31 12.31 5.18
C CYS A 29 -1.19 13.83 5.34
N ALA A 30 -2.27 14.44 5.84
CA ALA A 30 -2.34 15.88 6.10
C ALA A 30 -1.52 16.32 7.33
N HIS A 31 -0.68 15.45 7.89
CA HIS A 31 0.09 15.70 9.11
C HIS A 31 1.60 15.47 8.87
N PRO A 32 2.25 16.20 7.94
CA PRO A 32 3.68 16.10 7.74
C PRO A 32 4.43 16.60 8.99
N GLY A 33 4.74 15.71 9.93
CA GLY A 33 5.56 16.01 11.11
C GLY A 33 4.81 16.41 12.39
N SER A 34 3.50 16.14 12.50
CA SER A 34 2.81 16.38 13.77
C SER A 34 3.21 15.33 14.81
N THR A 35 3.76 15.77 15.95
CA THR A 35 4.18 14.94 17.09
C THR A 35 3.00 14.43 17.94
N SER A 36 1.77 14.68 17.49
CA SER A 36 0.53 14.29 18.19
C SER A 36 -0.15 13.13 17.46
N PRO A 37 -0.76 12.17 18.17
CA PRO A 37 -1.36 10.97 17.58
C PRO A 37 -2.73 11.28 16.95
N GLN A 38 -2.76 12.16 15.95
CA GLN A 38 -3.91 12.23 15.06
C GLN A 38 -3.72 11.18 13.98
N THR A 39 -4.38 10.04 14.15
CA THR A 39 -4.49 9.02 13.10
C THR A 39 -5.47 9.55 12.06
N CYS A 40 -4.97 9.96 10.90
CA CYS A 40 -5.82 10.20 9.74
C CYS A 40 -6.06 8.89 8.98
N ALA A 41 -7.04 8.88 8.08
CA ALA A 41 -7.35 7.73 7.24
C ALA A 41 -6.10 7.18 6.51
N SER A 42 -5.17 8.04 6.06
CA SER A 42 -3.93 7.58 5.42
C SER A 42 -2.96 6.91 6.40
N CYS A 43 -2.97 7.25 7.68
CA CYS A 43 -2.18 6.55 8.71
C CYS A 43 -2.74 5.15 8.98
N GLU A 44 -4.06 5.01 9.07
CA GLU A 44 -4.73 3.72 9.24
C GLU A 44 -4.41 2.78 8.06
N GLN A 45 -4.47 3.31 6.83
CA GLN A 45 -4.11 2.56 5.62
C GLN A 45 -2.64 2.10 5.60
N ILE A 46 -1.71 2.90 6.15
CA ILE A 46 -0.30 2.50 6.28
C ILE A 46 -0.13 1.35 7.28
N GLU A 47 -0.88 1.37 8.38
CA GLU A 47 -0.87 0.28 9.37
C GLU A 47 -1.46 -0.99 8.78
N GLU A 48 -2.58 -0.89 8.07
CA GLU A 48 -3.24 -2.01 7.39
C GLU A 48 -2.30 -2.70 6.38
N VAL A 49 -1.60 -1.92 5.55
CA VAL A 49 -0.59 -2.44 4.61
C VAL A 49 0.53 -3.19 5.35
N ARG A 50 1.01 -2.67 6.47
CA ARG A 50 2.07 -3.31 7.27
C ARG A 50 1.59 -4.61 7.90
N ASP A 51 0.37 -4.64 8.40
CA ASP A 51 -0.20 -5.83 9.03
C ASP A 51 -0.50 -6.91 7.99
N MET A 52 -1.02 -6.55 6.82
CA MET A 52 -1.21 -7.50 5.72
C MET A 52 0.10 -8.16 5.30
N ILE A 53 1.21 -7.41 5.18
CA ILE A 53 2.53 -7.99 4.87
C ILE A 53 2.99 -8.97 5.96
N ARG A 54 2.79 -8.63 7.23
CA ARG A 54 3.14 -9.52 8.36
C ARG A 54 2.34 -10.82 8.34
N CYS A 55 1.06 -10.75 7.97
CA CYS A 55 0.19 -11.92 7.90
C CYS A 55 0.45 -12.83 6.68
N THR A 56 1.21 -12.37 5.68
CA THR A 56 1.44 -13.09 4.41
C THR A 56 2.66 -14.04 4.49
N ASP A 57 3.06 -14.47 5.69
CA ASP A 57 4.43 -14.93 5.98
C ASP A 57 4.83 -16.24 5.27
N ASP A 58 3.89 -17.11 4.88
CA ASP A 58 4.21 -18.48 4.41
C ASP A 58 3.59 -18.91 3.07
N SER A 59 2.84 -18.04 2.37
CA SER A 59 2.15 -18.43 1.13
C SER A 59 2.57 -17.58 -0.07
N PRO A 60 3.28 -18.15 -1.07
CA PRO A 60 3.61 -17.42 -2.30
C PRO A 60 2.37 -17.01 -3.11
N PHE A 61 1.27 -17.77 -2.97
CA PHE A 61 -0.01 -17.43 -3.58
C PHE A 61 -0.61 -16.17 -2.93
N GLU A 62 -0.64 -16.11 -1.60
CA GLU A 62 -1.12 -14.92 -0.88
C GLU A 62 -0.24 -13.71 -1.14
N ALA A 63 1.09 -13.89 -1.19
CA ALA A 63 2.02 -12.83 -1.55
C ALA A 63 1.76 -12.25 -2.95
N SER A 64 1.44 -13.13 -3.92
CA SER A 64 1.11 -12.71 -5.28
C SER A 64 -0.25 -12.00 -5.36
N ALA A 65 -1.26 -12.51 -4.65
CA ALA A 65 -2.58 -11.90 -4.59
C ALA A 65 -2.54 -10.52 -3.91
N LEU A 66 -1.84 -10.41 -2.78
CA LEU A 66 -1.64 -9.15 -2.06
C LEU A 66 -0.83 -8.15 -2.89
N CYS A 67 0.18 -8.61 -3.62
CA CYS A 67 0.94 -7.76 -4.54
C CYS A 67 0.03 -7.18 -5.63
N ALA A 68 -0.87 -7.98 -6.22
CA ALA A 68 -1.82 -7.50 -7.23
C ALA A 68 -2.81 -6.48 -6.64
N HIS A 69 -3.29 -6.73 -5.42
CA HIS A 69 -4.16 -5.81 -4.68
C HIS A 69 -3.46 -4.46 -4.43
N PHE A 70 -2.24 -4.44 -3.89
CA PHE A 70 -1.48 -3.21 -3.66
C PHE A 70 -1.17 -2.45 -4.97
N GLN A 71 -0.92 -3.15 -6.07
CA GLN A 71 -0.75 -2.51 -7.38
C GLN A 71 -2.02 -1.86 -7.90
N GLN A 72 -3.20 -2.41 -7.59
CA GLN A 72 -4.48 -1.81 -7.93
C GLN A 72 -4.73 -0.55 -7.10
N GLU A 73 -4.50 -0.61 -5.78
CA GLU A 73 -4.63 0.57 -4.91
C GLU A 73 -3.68 1.69 -5.33
N LEU A 74 -2.40 1.37 -5.58
CA LEU A 74 -1.41 2.35 -6.01
C LEU A 74 -1.83 3.04 -7.32
N ARG A 75 -2.49 2.31 -8.23
CA ARG A 75 -3.06 2.87 -9.46
C ARG A 75 -4.25 3.77 -9.17
N ALA A 76 -5.14 3.41 -8.25
CA ALA A 76 -6.27 4.25 -7.84
C ALA A 76 -5.78 5.58 -7.21
N LEU A 77 -4.74 5.53 -6.37
CA LEU A 77 -4.15 6.73 -5.76
C LEU A 77 -3.47 7.67 -6.77
N ARG A 78 -3.00 7.13 -7.91
CA ARG A 78 -2.35 7.88 -9.00
C ARG A 78 -3.30 8.23 -10.14
N GLY A 79 -4.49 7.64 -10.17
CA GLY A 79 -5.46 7.76 -11.24
C GLY A 79 -6.23 9.09 -11.21
N PRO A 80 -6.86 9.46 -12.35
CA PRO A 80 -7.66 10.69 -12.45
C PRO A 80 -8.89 10.72 -11.53
N GLU A 81 -9.27 9.61 -10.89
CA GLU A 81 -10.39 9.58 -9.94
C GLU A 81 -10.13 10.43 -8.68
N ARG A 82 -8.87 10.61 -8.25
CA ARG A 82 -8.56 11.59 -7.19
C ARG A 82 -8.71 13.03 -7.65
N VAL A 83 -8.44 13.32 -8.92
CA VAL A 83 -8.69 14.65 -9.50
C VAL A 83 -10.20 14.94 -9.57
N ALA A 84 -11.04 13.91 -9.70
CA ALA A 84 -12.50 14.06 -9.72
C ALA A 84 -13.11 14.21 -8.30
N LEU A 85 -12.54 13.57 -7.27
CA LEU A 85 -13.04 13.68 -5.90
C LEU A 85 -12.67 15.04 -5.26
N ASP A 86 -11.45 15.53 -5.49
CA ASP A 86 -11.00 16.86 -5.03
C ASP A 86 -11.83 17.99 -5.69
N GLN A 87 -12.19 17.83 -6.97
CA GLN A 87 -13.05 18.78 -7.68
C GLN A 87 -14.52 18.79 -7.23
N ARG A 88 -15.02 17.71 -6.62
CA ARG A 88 -16.43 17.64 -6.16
C ARG A 88 -16.62 18.10 -4.72
N LEU A 89 -15.56 18.14 -3.91
CA LEU A 89 -15.60 18.61 -2.52
C LEU A 89 -15.23 20.10 -2.38
N GLY A 90 -14.84 20.75 -3.48
CA GLY A 90 -14.49 22.18 -3.56
C GLY A 90 -15.50 23.05 -4.31
N ALA A 91 -16.79 22.69 -4.32
CA ALA A 91 -17.87 23.48 -4.91
C ALA A 91 -18.93 23.84 -3.86
#